data_AF-A0A2V2PYN6-F1
#
_entry.id   AF-A0A2V2PYN6-F1
#
_cell.length_a   1.000
_cell.length_b   1.000
_cell.length_c   1.000
_cell.angle_alpha   90.00
_cell.angle_beta   90.00
_cell.angle_gamma   90.00
#
_symmetry.space_group_name_H-M   'P 1'
#
loop_
_entity.id
_entity.type
_entity.pdbx_description
1 polymer ?
#
loop_
_entity_poly.entity_id
_entity_poly.type
_entity_poly.pdbx_seq_one_letter_code
_entity_poly.pdbx_strand_id
1 'polypeptide(L)'
;PAAESGEDPDEAAAGLAGVITADPDSWLGGARMALVPARRSADIPASIGWSGPMNHENDVARLCAVLRSWEDRYDARVVALGFDTMIVSVGRPPTTPEEARALAAEHYAFCPDNIDQSPPYDLEVYAQKRLLDQEVWSFWWD
;
A
#
# COMPACT_ATOMS: atom_id res chain seq x y z
N PRO A 1 19.64 0.33 2.51
CA PRO A 1 19.06 -0.38 1.35
C PRO A 1 18.29 -1.60 1.87
N ALA A 2 16.99 -1.65 1.60
CA ALA A 2 16.12 -2.77 1.97
C ALA A 2 16.64 -4.07 1.34
N ALA A 3 16.48 -5.19 2.05
CA ALA A 3 16.97 -6.50 1.61
C ALA A 3 16.41 -6.88 0.23
N GLU A 4 17.19 -7.58 -0.60
CA GLU A 4 16.68 -8.16 -1.85
C GLU A 4 15.71 -9.30 -1.50
N SER A 5 14.46 -9.20 -1.97
CA SER A 5 13.53 -10.33 -1.98
C SER A 5 13.90 -11.25 -3.13
N GLY A 6 13.96 -12.55 -2.86
CA GLY A 6 14.26 -13.54 -3.89
C GLY A 6 13.09 -13.81 -4.85
N GLU A 7 11.90 -13.29 -4.54
CA GLU A 7 10.66 -13.48 -5.29
C GLU A 7 10.38 -12.26 -6.18
N ASP A 8 9.86 -12.52 -7.39
CA ASP A 8 9.43 -11.49 -8.32
C ASP A 8 8.24 -10.70 -7.73
N PRO A 9 8.25 -9.36 -7.76
CA PRO A 9 7.19 -8.57 -7.15
C PRO A 9 5.80 -8.78 -7.74
N ASP A 10 5.71 -9.18 -9.00
CA ASP A 10 4.43 -9.44 -9.63
C ASP A 10 3.88 -10.81 -9.16
N GLU A 11 4.75 -11.79 -8.88
CA GLU A 11 4.36 -13.07 -8.25
C GLU A 11 3.86 -12.87 -6.81
N ALA A 12 4.58 -12.10 -5.99
CA ALA A 12 4.16 -11.78 -4.62
C ALA A 12 2.80 -11.05 -4.59
N ALA A 13 2.61 -10.07 -5.48
CA ALA A 13 1.36 -9.35 -5.62
C ALA A 13 0.20 -10.25 -6.09
N ALA A 14 0.46 -11.16 -7.03
CA ALA A 14 -0.53 -12.13 -7.49
C ALA A 14 -0.92 -13.12 -6.37
N GLY A 15 0.05 -13.55 -5.55
CA GLY A 15 -0.20 -14.35 -4.36
C GLY A 15 -1.15 -13.66 -3.37
N LEU A 16 -0.87 -12.38 -3.05
CA LEU A 16 -1.73 -11.58 -2.17
C LEU A 16 -3.14 -11.41 -2.76
N ALA A 17 -3.26 -11.16 -4.07
CA ALA A 17 -4.56 -11.08 -4.74
C ALA A 17 -5.35 -12.40 -4.63
N GLY A 18 -4.67 -13.54 -4.74
CA GLY A 18 -5.26 -14.87 -4.53
C GLY A 18 -5.80 -15.05 -3.12
N VAL A 19 -5.05 -14.63 -2.09
CA VAL A 19 -5.51 -14.68 -0.69
C VAL A 19 -6.74 -13.80 -0.47
N ILE A 20 -6.71 -12.56 -0.97
CA ILE A 20 -7.84 -11.61 -0.83
C ILE A 20 -9.11 -12.16 -1.48
N THR A 21 -8.99 -12.74 -2.69
CA THR A 21 -10.15 -13.21 -3.44
C THR A 21 -10.67 -14.57 -3.00
N ALA A 22 -9.90 -15.33 -2.23
CA ALA A 22 -10.31 -16.62 -1.67
C ALA A 22 -11.22 -16.50 -0.44
N ASP A 23 -11.27 -15.34 0.22
CA ASP A 23 -12.09 -15.10 1.40
C ASP A 23 -13.34 -14.23 1.06
N PRO A 24 -14.49 -14.86 0.78
CA PRO A 24 -15.73 -14.14 0.44
C PRO A 24 -16.34 -13.40 1.63
N ASP A 25 -15.93 -13.71 2.86
CA ASP A 25 -16.41 -13.04 4.08
C ASP A 25 -15.47 -11.90 4.50
N SER A 26 -14.33 -11.74 3.82
CA SER A 26 -13.46 -10.60 4.02
C SER A 26 -14.18 -9.30 3.66
N TRP A 27 -13.70 -8.18 4.20
CA TRP A 27 -14.15 -6.85 3.81
C TRP A 27 -13.98 -6.54 2.31
N LEU A 28 -13.18 -7.36 1.60
CA LEU A 28 -13.00 -7.34 0.14
C LEU A 28 -13.75 -8.48 -0.58
N GLY A 29 -14.64 -9.23 0.08
CA GLY A 29 -15.35 -10.40 -0.47
C GLY A 29 -16.22 -10.15 -1.69
N GLY A 30 -16.43 -8.88 -2.07
CA GLY A 30 -17.09 -8.46 -3.32
C GLY A 30 -16.15 -7.89 -4.39
N ALA A 31 -14.83 -7.95 -4.17
CA ALA A 31 -13.84 -7.41 -5.09
C ALA A 31 -13.90 -8.10 -6.46
N ARG A 32 -13.62 -7.32 -7.51
CA ARG A 32 -13.58 -7.80 -8.89
C ARG A 32 -12.20 -7.55 -9.46
N MET A 33 -11.67 -8.51 -10.20
CA MET A 33 -10.45 -8.31 -10.95
C MET A 33 -10.67 -7.29 -12.08
N ALA A 34 -9.71 -6.40 -12.27
CA ALA A 34 -9.70 -5.41 -13.33
C ALA A 34 -8.43 -5.54 -14.17
N LEU A 35 -8.56 -5.35 -15.49
CA LEU A 35 -7.43 -5.18 -16.38
C LEU A 35 -7.22 -3.68 -16.63
N VAL A 36 -6.09 -3.16 -16.19
CA VAL A 36 -5.79 -1.72 -16.23
C VAL A 36 -4.64 -1.45 -17.21
N PRO A 37 -4.79 -0.53 -18.18
CA PRO A 37 -3.73 -0.18 -19.11
C PRO A 37 -2.70 0.76 -18.47
N ALA A 38 -2.00 0.29 -17.43
CA ALA A 38 -0.97 1.04 -16.73
C ALA A 38 0.43 0.50 -17.10
N ARG A 39 1.40 1.42 -17.25
CA ARG A 39 2.81 1.04 -17.51
C ARG A 39 3.53 0.56 -16.25
N ARG A 40 3.01 0.95 -15.08
CA ARG A 40 3.53 0.71 -13.74
C ARG A 40 2.36 0.46 -12.80
N SER A 41 2.56 -0.34 -11.76
CA SER A 41 1.52 -0.59 -10.76
C SER A 41 1.13 0.70 -10.04
N ALA A 42 2.12 1.56 -9.77
CA ALA A 42 1.93 2.85 -9.14
C ALA A 42 1.01 3.84 -9.89
N ASP A 43 0.78 3.62 -11.20
CA ASP A 43 -0.05 4.48 -12.05
C ASP A 43 -1.51 4.03 -12.13
N ILE A 44 -1.84 2.86 -11.57
CA ILE A 44 -3.19 2.29 -11.59
C ILE A 44 -4.23 3.28 -11.05
N PRO A 45 -4.03 3.95 -9.89
CA PRO A 45 -5.01 4.90 -9.36
C PRO A 45 -5.40 5.98 -10.36
N ALA A 46 -4.42 6.63 -11.00
CA ALA A 46 -4.67 7.65 -12.00
C ALA A 46 -5.29 7.07 -13.27
N SER A 47 -4.85 5.88 -13.71
CA SER A 47 -5.34 5.26 -14.94
C SER A 47 -6.82 4.90 -14.91
N ILE A 48 -7.37 4.59 -13.73
CA ILE A 48 -8.78 4.24 -13.57
C ILE A 48 -9.62 5.41 -13.03
N GLY A 49 -9.01 6.56 -12.76
CA GLY A 49 -9.68 7.72 -12.17
C GLY A 49 -10.11 7.50 -10.72
N TRP A 50 -9.34 6.73 -9.94
CA TRP A 50 -9.64 6.49 -8.53
C TRP A 50 -9.43 7.75 -7.69
N SER A 51 -10.39 8.04 -6.82
CA SER A 51 -10.43 9.25 -5.99
C SER A 51 -10.74 8.92 -4.52
N GLY A 52 -10.29 7.77 -4.02
CA GLY A 52 -10.65 7.33 -2.66
C GLY A 52 -10.26 8.34 -1.56
N PRO A 53 -9.02 8.87 -1.55
CA PRO A 53 -8.56 9.81 -0.53
C PRO A 53 -9.09 11.24 -0.68
N MET A 54 -10.25 11.46 -1.31
CA MET A 54 -10.77 12.79 -1.71
C MET A 54 -10.93 13.78 -0.53
N ASN A 55 -11.13 13.26 0.68
CA ASN A 55 -11.18 14.01 1.93
C ASN A 55 -9.79 14.53 2.38
N HIS A 56 -8.70 13.92 1.91
CA HIS A 56 -7.32 14.25 2.28
C HIS A 56 -6.51 14.85 1.12
N GLU A 57 -6.51 14.20 -0.05
CA GLU A 57 -5.78 14.64 -1.24
C GLU A 57 -6.63 14.42 -2.51
N ASN A 58 -6.75 15.48 -3.30
CA ASN A 58 -7.56 15.51 -4.52
C ASN A 58 -6.72 15.37 -5.81
N ASP A 59 -5.40 15.46 -5.70
CA ASP A 59 -4.47 15.27 -6.81
C ASP A 59 -3.89 13.85 -6.81
N VAL A 60 -4.54 12.94 -7.55
CA VAL A 60 -4.11 11.54 -7.71
C VAL A 60 -2.68 11.42 -8.24
N ALA A 61 -2.15 12.43 -8.96
CA ALA A 61 -0.78 12.40 -9.46
C ALA A 61 0.25 12.43 -8.31
N ARG A 62 -0.07 13.07 -7.19
CA ARG A 62 0.80 13.05 -5.99
C ARG A 62 0.83 11.68 -5.34
N LEU A 63 -0.31 10.99 -5.27
CA LEU A 63 -0.37 9.62 -4.79
C LEU A 63 0.47 8.71 -5.67
N CYS A 64 0.30 8.79 -7.00
CA CYS A 64 1.10 8.03 -7.94
C CYS A 64 2.60 8.35 -7.81
N ALA A 65 2.98 9.59 -7.53
CA ALA A 65 4.39 9.94 -7.32
C ALA A 65 4.99 9.25 -6.09
N VAL A 66 4.26 9.20 -4.97
CA VAL A 66 4.68 8.47 -3.76
C VAL A 66 4.73 6.97 -4.04
N LEU A 67 3.71 6.41 -4.67
CA LEU A 67 3.66 4.99 -5.04
C LEU A 67 4.81 4.59 -5.96
N ARG A 68 5.23 5.44 -6.92
CA ARG A 68 6.40 5.18 -7.78
C ARG A 68 7.69 5.13 -6.97
N SER A 69 7.84 6.02 -5.99
CA SER A 69 8.99 6.00 -5.08
C SER A 69 9.04 4.71 -4.25
N TRP A 70 7.88 4.20 -3.82
CA TRP A 70 7.79 2.92 -3.11
C TRP A 70 7.96 1.71 -4.04
N GLU A 71 7.47 1.80 -5.27
CA GLU A 71 7.66 0.80 -6.31
C GLU A 71 9.15 0.57 -6.56
N ASP A 72 9.94 1.64 -6.68
CA ASP A 72 11.37 1.53 -6.95
C ASP A 72 12.20 1.09 -5.70
N ARG A 73 11.77 1.48 -4.49
CA ARG A 73 12.52 1.19 -3.24
C ARG A 73 12.17 -0.12 -2.56
N TYR A 74 10.89 -0.48 -2.57
CA TYR A 74 10.33 -1.58 -1.77
C TYR A 74 9.59 -2.60 -2.62
N ASP A 75 9.67 -2.47 -3.96
CA ASP A 75 8.94 -3.29 -4.91
C ASP A 75 7.42 -3.28 -4.66
N ALA A 76 6.90 -2.11 -4.30
CA ALA A 76 5.48 -1.93 -4.03
C ALA A 76 4.61 -2.20 -5.27
N ARG A 77 3.49 -2.90 -5.07
CA ARG A 77 2.44 -3.15 -6.06
C ARG A 77 1.07 -2.88 -5.48
N VAL A 78 0.28 -2.02 -6.13
CA VAL A 78 -1.13 -1.82 -5.79
C VAL A 78 -1.91 -3.06 -6.19
N VAL A 79 -2.55 -3.71 -5.20
CA VAL A 79 -3.28 -4.97 -5.38
C VAL A 79 -4.80 -4.77 -5.34
N ALA A 80 -5.27 -3.90 -4.44
CA ALA A 80 -6.70 -3.63 -4.31
C ALA A 80 -6.95 -2.13 -4.08
N LEU A 81 -8.06 -1.65 -4.65
CA LEU A 81 -8.61 -0.32 -4.42
C LEU A 81 -10.09 -0.48 -4.06
N GLY A 82 -10.46 0.01 -2.89
CA GLY A 82 -11.84 0.10 -2.43
C GLY A 82 -12.44 1.48 -2.69
N PHE A 83 -13.51 1.81 -1.96
CA PHE A 83 -14.11 3.14 -1.99
C PHE A 83 -13.09 4.20 -1.55
N ASP A 84 -12.48 3.98 -0.39
CA ASP A 84 -11.58 4.85 0.34
C ASP A 84 -10.37 4.06 0.90
N THR A 85 -10.09 2.89 0.34
CA THR A 85 -9.01 2.01 0.82
C THR A 85 -8.07 1.55 -0.28
N MET A 86 -6.84 1.22 0.11
CA MET A 86 -5.81 0.68 -0.78
C MET A 86 -5.04 -0.45 -0.08
N ILE A 87 -4.76 -1.52 -0.82
CA ILE A 87 -3.85 -2.58 -0.38
C ILE A 87 -2.67 -2.65 -1.33
N VAL A 88 -1.48 -2.71 -0.75
CA VAL A 88 -0.19 -2.73 -1.45
C VAL A 88 0.60 -3.96 -1.01
N SER A 89 1.06 -4.76 -1.96
CA SER A 89 2.07 -5.80 -1.76
C SER A 89 3.46 -5.18 -1.83
N VAL A 90 4.41 -5.71 -1.05
CA VAL A 90 5.75 -5.16 -0.85
C VAL A 90 6.74 -6.30 -0.96
N GLY A 91 7.56 -6.31 -2.02
CA GLY A 91 8.59 -7.34 -2.19
C GLY A 91 9.76 -7.14 -1.23
N ARG A 92 10.24 -5.90 -1.07
CA ARG A 92 11.44 -5.58 -0.25
C ARG A 92 11.06 -4.73 0.96
N PRO A 93 10.46 -5.29 2.02
CA PRO A 93 10.06 -4.51 3.19
C PRO A 93 11.27 -3.89 3.92
N PRO A 94 11.09 -2.81 4.70
CA PRO A 94 12.17 -2.29 5.54
C PRO A 94 12.57 -3.33 6.59
N THR A 95 13.87 -3.60 6.73
CA THR A 95 14.39 -4.64 7.64
C THR A 95 15.11 -4.07 8.85
N THR A 96 15.09 -2.74 9.01
CA THR A 96 15.69 -2.04 10.16
C THR A 96 14.68 -1.10 10.80
N PRO A 97 14.72 -0.90 12.14
CA PRO A 97 13.85 0.06 12.81
C PRO A 97 13.97 1.48 12.25
N GLU A 98 15.17 1.89 11.85
CA GLU A 98 15.42 3.23 11.29
C GLU A 98 14.76 3.40 9.91
N GLU A 99 14.87 2.39 9.03
CA GLU A 99 14.18 2.40 7.73
C GLU A 99 12.65 2.37 7.92
N ALA A 100 12.15 1.54 8.84
CA ALA A 100 10.73 1.47 9.15
C ALA A 100 10.19 2.79 9.71
N ARG A 101 10.94 3.47 10.58
CA ARG A 101 10.55 4.77 11.13
C ARG A 101 10.54 5.88 10.08
N ALA A 102 11.52 5.89 9.17
CA ALA A 102 11.54 6.83 8.06
C ALA A 102 10.32 6.61 7.13
N LEU A 103 10.04 5.34 6.79
CA LEU A 103 8.87 4.99 5.98
C LEU A 103 7.55 5.31 6.69
N ALA A 104 7.48 5.17 8.02
CA ALA A 104 6.30 5.54 8.79
C ALA A 104 5.94 7.01 8.64
N ALA A 105 6.94 7.91 8.61
CA ALA A 105 6.70 9.32 8.37
C ALA A 105 6.12 9.58 6.96
N GLU A 106 6.55 8.81 5.95
CA GLU A 106 5.97 8.86 4.60
C GLU A 106 4.53 8.34 4.58
N HIS A 107 4.25 7.21 5.25
CA HIS A 107 2.90 6.66 5.40
C HIS A 107 1.96 7.65 6.10
N TYR A 108 2.44 8.35 7.14
CA TYR A 108 1.66 9.38 7.83
C TYR A 108 1.31 10.55 6.91
N ALA A 109 2.25 11.01 6.08
CA ALA A 109 1.97 12.05 5.10
C ALA A 109 1.00 11.59 4.00
N PHE A 110 1.09 10.32 3.60
CA PHE A 110 0.25 9.71 2.57
C PHE A 110 -1.19 9.42 3.06
N CYS A 111 -1.32 8.94 4.29
CA CYS A 111 -2.55 8.45 4.91
C CYS A 111 -2.49 8.63 6.43
N PRO A 112 -2.80 9.83 6.95
CA PRO A 112 -2.67 10.11 8.39
C PRO A 112 -3.61 9.26 9.25
N ASP A 113 -4.77 8.88 8.74
CA ASP A 113 -5.80 8.10 9.46
C ASP A 113 -5.31 6.71 9.93
N ASN A 114 -4.33 6.14 9.24
CA ASN A 114 -3.64 4.92 9.66
C ASN A 114 -2.96 5.04 11.04
N ILE A 115 -2.68 6.27 11.48
CA ILE A 115 -2.09 6.58 12.78
C ILE A 115 -3.12 7.31 13.64
N ASP A 116 -3.74 8.38 13.13
CA ASP A 116 -4.57 9.28 13.92
C ASP A 116 -5.92 8.66 14.31
N GLN A 117 -6.42 7.69 13.53
CA GLN A 117 -7.69 7.02 13.77
C GLN A 117 -7.53 5.53 14.15
N SER A 118 -6.29 5.04 14.26
CA SER A 118 -6.00 3.64 14.60
C SER A 118 -5.19 3.54 15.90
N PRO A 119 -5.78 3.04 17.00
CA PRO A 119 -5.03 2.74 18.22
C PRO A 119 -3.80 1.87 17.92
N PRO A 120 -2.63 2.16 18.53
CA PRO A 120 -2.45 3.01 19.71
C PRO A 120 -2.12 4.50 19.44
N TYR A 121 -2.33 5.01 18.22
CA TYR A 121 -2.04 6.42 17.87
C TYR A 121 -0.56 6.80 18.06
N ASP A 122 0.33 5.89 17.67
CA ASP A 122 1.76 6.04 17.87
C ASP A 122 2.52 5.64 16.60
N LEU A 123 3.28 6.59 16.06
CA LEU A 123 4.03 6.43 14.82
C LEU A 123 5.15 5.38 14.95
N GLU A 124 5.78 5.28 16.12
CA GLU A 124 6.85 4.31 16.37
C GLU A 124 6.27 2.90 16.48
N VAL A 125 5.12 2.76 17.15
CA VAL A 125 4.41 1.47 17.19
C VAL A 125 3.91 1.08 15.80
N TYR A 126 3.44 2.04 14.99
CA TYR A 126 3.08 1.79 13.60
C TYR A 126 4.29 1.31 12.79
N ALA A 127 5.44 1.99 12.89
CA ALA A 127 6.68 1.57 12.22
C ALA A 127 7.05 0.12 12.56
N GLN A 128 7.06 -0.22 13.84
CA GLN A 128 7.48 -1.55 14.32
C GLN A 128 6.48 -2.66 13.96
N LYS A 129 5.17 -2.38 14.01
CA LYS A 129 4.14 -3.42 13.87
C LYS A 129 3.54 -3.52 12.47
N ARG A 130 3.61 -2.46 11.68
CA ARG A 130 2.94 -2.36 10.37
C ARG A 130 3.91 -2.23 9.21
N LEU A 131 5.18 -1.92 9.45
CA LEU A 131 6.16 -1.73 8.38
C LEU A 131 7.38 -2.66 8.48
N LEU A 132 7.98 -2.80 9.67
CA LEU A 132 9.16 -3.65 9.85
C LEU A 132 8.85 -5.09 9.46
N ASP A 133 9.58 -5.58 8.45
CA ASP A 133 9.42 -6.91 7.87
C ASP A 133 7.98 -7.23 7.38
N GLN A 134 7.17 -6.20 7.09
CA GLN A 134 5.79 -6.39 6.63
C GLN A 134 5.68 -6.29 5.10
N GLU A 135 5.23 -7.38 4.48
CA GLU A 135 5.09 -7.52 3.01
C GLU A 135 3.76 -6.96 2.47
N VAL A 136 2.91 -6.44 3.35
CA VAL A 136 1.59 -5.89 2.99
C VAL A 136 1.35 -4.58 3.74
N TRP A 137 0.97 -3.55 3.00
CA TRP A 137 0.49 -2.29 3.55
C TRP A 137 -0.98 -2.08 3.23
N SER A 138 -1.70 -1.53 4.19
CA SER A 138 -3.12 -1.17 4.06
C SER A 138 -3.31 0.30 4.39
N PHE A 139 -4.13 0.99 3.61
CA PHE A 139 -4.47 2.39 3.78
C PHE A 139 -5.99 2.56 3.74
N TRP A 140 -6.50 3.49 4.54
CA TRP A 140 -7.90 3.88 4.64
C TRP A 140 -7.99 5.36 4.99
N TRP A 141 -8.85 6.11 4.31
CA TRP A 141 -9.08 7.55 4.52
C TRP A 141 -10.56 7.83 4.83
N ASP A 142 -10.90 8.47 5.96
CA ASP A 142 -12.29 8.82 6.38
C ASP A 142 -12.42 10.25 6.91
#